data_AF-A0A382GVR1-F1
#
_entry.id   AF-A0A382GVR1-F1
#
_cell.length_a   1.000
_cell.length_b   1.000
_cell.length_c   1.000
_cell.angle_alpha   90.00
_cell.angle_beta   90.00
_cell.angle_gamma   90.00
#
_symmetry.space_group_name_H-M   'P 1'
#
loop_
_entity.id
_entity.type
_entity.pdbx_description
1 polymer ?
#
loop_
_entity_poly.entity_id
_entity_poly.type
_entity_poly.pdbx_seq_one_letter_code
_entity_poly.pdbx_strand_id
1 'polypeptide(L)'
;MVGEIKKLFDRRQKPPYQAGTNLLLLLVLSVVIGAGVSYSTIGFMQAFDRVVNWVYFDWNDSPSGRYTHKVDPRNKLTLDFRGNNTNNLQSLKQTHWPTSGRCTIVTTREGVRQAPVTGEWEFRDKRVHVAIDNQPIDLQFVGKHLVPIAADANATQLADHLPVAIPNHVIQFNYKQGSFTDVPKWHILVALIGGGLFIGLLYLTFKLPRGHGPADAIIARINNDGIMPIREGISTALVCISSIGLGASVGRYGPAVHLGATLGSGFGQAFNLGRTNTVTFLGCGIASAIATSFNTPIAAVIFTHEAIIGHYSLRAFAPITIAAVAGNAVAIHHGR
;
A
#
# COMPACT_ATOMS: atom_id res chain seq x y z
N MET A 1 22.03 -36.93 -17.97
CA MET A 1 21.44 -37.19 -16.62
C MET A 1 22.52 -37.38 -15.56
N VAL A 2 23.46 -38.32 -15.72
CA VAL A 2 24.54 -38.59 -14.74
C VAL A 2 25.49 -37.39 -14.54
N GLY A 3 25.79 -36.60 -15.59
CA GLY A 3 26.65 -35.41 -15.48
C GLY A 3 26.06 -34.26 -14.66
N GLU A 4 24.74 -34.07 -14.71
CA GLU A 4 24.03 -33.06 -13.88
C GLU A 4 23.94 -33.52 -12.42
N ILE A 5 23.75 -34.81 -12.19
CA ILE A 5 23.81 -35.42 -10.85
C ILE A 5 25.20 -35.26 -10.26
N LYS A 6 26.26 -35.45 -11.05
CA LYS A 6 27.64 -35.26 -10.59
C LYS A 6 27.89 -33.81 -10.18
N LYS A 7 27.44 -32.82 -10.95
CA LYS A 7 27.50 -31.39 -10.58
C LYS A 7 26.71 -31.05 -9.32
N LEU A 8 25.60 -31.75 -9.05
CA LEU A 8 24.82 -31.57 -7.83
C LEU A 8 25.62 -31.99 -6.58
N PHE A 9 26.35 -33.12 -6.67
CA PHE A 9 27.19 -33.66 -5.60
C PHE A 9 28.57 -33.01 -5.49
N ASP A 10 29.08 -32.40 -6.57
CA ASP A 10 30.37 -31.69 -6.59
C ASP A 10 30.28 -30.25 -6.06
N ARG A 11 29.07 -29.79 -5.67
CA ARG A 11 28.91 -28.56 -4.89
C ARG A 11 29.54 -28.76 -3.52
N ARG A 12 30.85 -28.50 -3.42
CA ARG A 12 31.56 -28.42 -2.15
C ARG A 12 30.79 -27.45 -1.24
N GLN A 13 30.08 -28.01 -0.26
CA GLN A 13 29.60 -27.21 0.87
C GLN A 13 30.87 -26.63 1.51
N LYS A 14 31.10 -25.33 1.31
CA LYS A 14 32.15 -24.64 2.08
C LYS A 14 31.89 -24.97 3.55
N PRO A 15 32.90 -25.44 4.30
CA PRO A 15 32.69 -25.78 5.71
C PRO A 15 32.04 -24.58 6.41
N PRO A 16 31.13 -24.81 7.36
CA PRO A 16 30.54 -23.70 8.10
C PRO A 16 31.68 -23.00 8.81
N TYR A 17 32.11 -21.84 8.30
CA TYR A 17 33.05 -21.00 9.02
C TYR A 17 32.31 -20.50 10.26
N GLN A 18 32.42 -21.28 11.33
CA GLN A 18 32.05 -20.92 12.68
C GLN A 18 33.09 -19.92 13.21
N ALA A 19 33.09 -18.69 12.68
CA ALA A 19 33.50 -17.57 13.50
C ALA A 19 32.24 -17.08 14.19
N GLY A 20 32.20 -17.24 15.52
CA GLY A 20 31.07 -16.91 16.38
C GLY A 20 30.57 -15.50 16.13
N THR A 21 29.57 -15.36 15.27
CA THR A 21 28.80 -14.12 15.20
C THR A 21 28.01 -14.08 16.50
N ASN A 22 28.39 -13.14 17.36
CA ASN A 22 27.75 -12.94 18.66
C ASN A 22 26.23 -12.84 18.43
N LEU A 23 25.45 -13.67 19.13
CA LEU A 23 23.99 -13.64 19.02
C LEU A 23 23.47 -12.22 19.27
N LEU A 24 24.09 -11.49 20.20
CA LEU A 24 23.79 -10.08 20.46
C LEU A 24 23.95 -9.22 19.19
N LEU A 25 25.04 -9.40 18.43
CA LEU A 25 25.27 -8.66 17.20
C LEU A 25 24.20 -8.99 16.15
N LEU A 26 23.82 -10.26 16.01
CA LEU A 26 22.73 -10.68 15.12
C LEU A 26 21.40 -10.00 15.47
N LEU A 27 21.07 -9.91 16.77
CA LEU A 27 19.85 -9.27 17.25
C LEU A 27 19.88 -7.75 17.06
N VAL A 28 21.02 -7.10 17.30
CA VAL A 28 21.17 -5.65 17.07
C VAL A 28 21.06 -5.33 15.58
N LEU A 29 21.75 -6.09 14.72
CA LEU A 29 21.69 -5.91 13.28
C LEU A 29 20.29 -6.20 12.72
N SER A 30 19.53 -7.12 13.31
CA SER A 30 18.16 -7.38 12.85
C SER A 30 17.21 -6.21 13.12
N VAL A 31 17.42 -5.41 14.18
CA VAL A 31 16.70 -4.14 14.39
C VAL A 31 17.03 -3.15 13.28
N VAL A 32 18.31 -2.98 12.95
CA VAL A 32 18.78 -2.04 11.91
C VAL A 32 18.21 -2.42 10.54
N ILE A 33 18.28 -3.71 10.18
CA ILE A 33 17.69 -4.24 8.94
C ILE A 33 16.17 -4.06 8.98
N GLY A 34 15.52 -4.40 10.10
CA GLY A 34 14.09 -4.24 10.27
C GLY A 34 13.62 -2.81 9.99
N ALA A 35 14.25 -1.82 10.61
CA ALA A 35 13.96 -0.41 10.40
C ALA A 35 14.30 0.06 8.97
N GLY A 36 15.50 -0.25 8.46
CA GLY A 36 15.95 0.19 7.14
C GLY A 36 15.09 -0.38 5.99
N VAL A 37 14.71 -1.66 6.08
CA VAL A 37 13.81 -2.28 5.12
C VAL A 37 12.41 -1.70 5.22
N SER A 38 11.95 -1.36 6.42
CA SER A 38 10.67 -0.68 6.61
C SER A 38 10.63 0.67 5.90
N TYR A 39 11.64 1.53 6.06
CA TYR A 39 11.73 2.80 5.33
C TYR A 39 11.67 2.61 3.81
N SER A 40 12.39 1.61 3.30
CA SER A 40 12.39 1.30 1.86
C SER A 40 11.02 0.82 1.39
N THR A 41 10.34 0.02 2.21
CA THR A 41 9.01 -0.51 1.91
C THR A 41 7.95 0.60 1.97
N ILE A 42 8.00 1.49 2.96
CA ILE A 42 7.14 2.67 3.05
C ILE A 42 7.37 3.58 1.85
N GLY A 43 8.63 3.84 1.49
CA GLY A 43 8.99 4.62 0.31
C GLY A 43 8.43 4.01 -0.98
N PHE A 44 8.55 2.69 -1.15
CA PHE A 44 7.93 1.95 -2.26
C PHE A 44 6.40 2.13 -2.29
N MET A 45 5.73 1.98 -1.15
CA MET A 45 4.27 2.11 -1.07
C MET A 45 3.80 3.54 -1.34
N GLN A 46 4.49 4.54 -0.79
CA GLN A 46 4.18 5.95 -1.03
C GLN A 46 4.45 6.37 -2.48
N ALA A 47 5.55 5.90 -3.07
CA ALA A 47 5.87 6.15 -4.47
C ALA A 47 4.77 5.57 -5.37
N PHE A 48 4.33 4.35 -5.09
CA PHE A 48 3.17 3.76 -5.74
C PHE A 48 1.93 4.65 -5.61
N ASP A 49 1.55 5.06 -4.38
CA ASP A 49 0.30 5.80 -4.16
C ASP A 49 0.37 7.17 -4.87
N ARG A 50 1.56 7.79 -4.93
CA ARG A 50 1.81 9.01 -5.70
C ARG A 50 1.67 8.80 -7.20
N VAL A 51 2.23 7.74 -7.77
CA VAL A 51 2.10 7.48 -9.22
C VAL A 51 0.65 7.22 -9.60
N VAL A 52 -0.09 6.43 -8.82
CA VAL A 52 -1.53 6.23 -9.07
C VAL A 52 -2.28 7.54 -9.02
N ASN A 53 -2.05 8.36 -8.00
CA ASN A 53 -2.71 9.64 -7.87
C ASN A 53 -2.37 10.57 -9.03
N TRP A 54 -1.10 10.63 -9.40
CA TRP A 54 -0.65 11.42 -10.51
C TRP A 54 -1.23 10.96 -11.85
N VAL A 55 -1.32 9.65 -12.12
CA VAL A 55 -1.84 9.15 -13.40
C VAL A 55 -3.36 9.31 -13.52
N TYR A 56 -4.10 9.02 -12.45
CA TYR A 56 -5.56 8.86 -12.54
C TYR A 56 -6.37 10.01 -11.96
N PHE A 57 -5.81 10.77 -11.01
CA PHE A 57 -6.58 11.75 -10.24
C PHE A 57 -6.08 13.18 -10.42
N ASP A 58 -4.78 13.41 -10.58
CA ASP A 58 -4.21 14.76 -10.71
C ASP A 58 -4.59 15.45 -12.03
N TRP A 59 -4.93 14.69 -13.07
CA TRP A 59 -5.36 15.21 -14.38
C TRP A 59 -6.87 15.40 -14.52
N ASN A 60 -7.66 15.13 -13.48
CA ASN A 60 -9.11 15.25 -13.58
C ASN A 60 -9.58 16.66 -13.20
N ASP A 61 -10.23 17.36 -14.14
CA ASP A 61 -10.71 18.75 -13.96
C ASP A 61 -11.84 18.89 -12.92
N SER A 62 -12.44 17.77 -12.50
CA SER A 62 -13.46 17.73 -11.45
C SER A 62 -12.87 17.13 -10.17
N PRO A 63 -12.45 17.93 -9.17
CA PRO A 63 -12.14 17.40 -7.85
C PRO A 63 -13.36 16.64 -7.33
N SER A 64 -13.21 15.33 -7.21
CA SER A 64 -14.21 14.47 -6.58
C SER A 64 -13.75 14.07 -5.18
N GLY A 65 -14.55 14.43 -4.19
CA GLY A 65 -14.35 14.05 -2.81
C GLY A 65 -15.43 13.07 -2.41
N ARG A 66 -15.08 11.80 -2.25
CA ARG A 66 -16.03 10.80 -1.75
C ARG A 66 -15.88 10.68 -0.24
N TYR A 67 -16.97 10.91 0.47
CA TYR A 67 -17.04 10.87 1.93
C TYR A 67 -17.98 9.74 2.31
N THR A 68 -17.48 8.70 2.98
CA THR A 68 -18.29 7.53 3.34
C THR A 68 -18.41 7.41 4.85
N HIS A 69 -19.64 7.29 5.32
CA HIS A 69 -19.97 6.85 6.66
C HIS A 69 -20.46 5.40 6.59
N LYS A 70 -19.83 4.51 7.36
CA LYS A 70 -20.24 3.10 7.45
C LYS A 70 -20.88 2.89 8.82
N VAL A 71 -22.13 2.47 8.83
CA VAL A 71 -22.85 2.05 10.03
C VAL A 71 -22.56 0.56 10.28
N ASP A 72 -22.70 -0.27 9.23
CA ASP A 72 -22.43 -1.71 9.24
C ASP A 72 -21.79 -2.16 7.91
N PRO A 73 -21.29 -3.40 7.79
CA PRO A 73 -20.83 -3.95 6.51
C PRO A 73 -21.89 -3.89 5.39
N ARG A 74 -23.17 -3.95 5.76
CA ARG A 74 -24.32 -3.93 4.85
C ARG A 74 -24.98 -2.55 4.71
N ASN A 75 -24.68 -1.60 5.61
CA ASN A 75 -25.32 -0.29 5.67
C ASN A 75 -24.28 0.82 5.62
N LYS A 76 -24.26 1.57 4.50
CA LYS A 76 -23.33 2.69 4.30
C LYS A 76 -24.02 3.85 3.63
N LEU A 77 -23.58 5.06 4.01
CA LEU A 77 -23.97 6.31 3.39
C LEU A 77 -22.73 6.92 2.72
N THR A 78 -22.85 7.30 1.46
CA THR A 78 -21.75 7.91 0.69
C THR A 78 -22.19 9.24 0.12
N LEU A 79 -21.47 10.30 0.47
CA LEU A 79 -21.55 11.61 -0.17
C LEU A 79 -20.46 11.70 -1.23
N ASP A 80 -20.83 11.96 -2.47
CA ASP A 80 -19.90 12.14 -3.58
C ASP A 80 -19.96 13.61 -4.03
N PHE A 81 -19.02 14.41 -3.54
CA PHE A 81 -18.91 15.81 -3.89
C PHE A 81 -18.15 15.95 -5.21
N ARG A 82 -18.72 16.70 -6.15
CA ARG A 82 -18.10 17.05 -7.43
C ARG A 82 -18.03 18.55 -7.55
N GLY A 83 -16.85 19.10 -7.77
CA GLY A 83 -16.66 20.52 -8.04
C GLY A 83 -16.99 20.93 -9.47
N ASN A 84 -17.46 22.16 -9.65
CA ASN A 84 -17.43 22.84 -10.95
C ASN A 84 -16.17 23.72 -11.00
N ASN A 85 -15.19 23.39 -11.85
CA ASN A 85 -13.90 24.10 -11.89
C ASN A 85 -13.92 25.29 -12.87
N THR A 86 -14.97 26.11 -12.81
CA THR A 86 -15.17 27.27 -13.70
C THR A 86 -14.11 28.37 -13.55
N ASN A 87 -13.27 28.32 -12.49
CA ASN A 87 -12.29 29.36 -12.16
C ASN A 87 -10.82 28.98 -12.41
N ASN A 88 -10.54 27.93 -13.21
CA ASN A 88 -9.20 27.66 -13.74
C ASN A 88 -8.09 27.60 -12.64
N LEU A 89 -8.42 27.04 -11.48
CA LEU A 89 -7.45 26.91 -10.38
C LEU A 89 -6.46 25.77 -10.69
N GLN A 90 -5.18 26.12 -10.78
CA GLN A 90 -4.10 25.17 -10.96
C GLN A 90 -3.87 24.37 -9.67
N SER A 91 -3.95 23.05 -9.79
CA SER A 91 -3.39 22.03 -8.89
C SER A 91 -4.15 21.70 -7.59
N LEU A 92 -4.38 20.39 -7.44
CA LEU A 92 -5.10 19.70 -6.38
C LEU A 92 -4.22 19.39 -5.17
N LYS A 93 -4.47 20.07 -4.05
CA LYS A 93 -4.14 19.59 -2.70
C LYS A 93 -5.31 19.91 -1.78
N GLN A 94 -5.41 19.19 -0.66
CA GLN A 94 -6.39 19.26 0.43
C GLN A 94 -6.83 20.66 0.93
N THR A 95 -6.27 21.74 0.41
CA THR A 95 -6.51 23.12 0.82
C THR A 95 -7.31 23.95 -0.19
N HIS A 96 -7.61 23.44 -1.39
CA HIS A 96 -8.32 24.19 -2.43
C HIS A 96 -9.49 23.36 -2.98
N TRP A 97 -10.58 23.30 -2.23
CA TRP A 97 -11.85 22.81 -2.74
C TRP A 97 -12.43 23.84 -3.73
N PRO A 98 -13.17 23.42 -4.77
CA PRO A 98 -14.05 24.32 -5.48
C PRO A 98 -15.05 24.95 -4.50
N THR A 99 -15.45 26.18 -4.81
CA THR A 99 -16.44 26.89 -3.98
C THR A 99 -17.84 26.33 -4.15
N SER A 100 -18.15 25.62 -5.24
CA SER A 100 -19.45 24.98 -5.44
C SER A 100 -19.42 23.81 -6.44
N GLY A 101 -20.47 23.00 -6.46
CA GLY A 101 -20.68 21.97 -7.46
C GLY A 101 -21.86 21.04 -7.16
N ARG A 102 -21.81 19.80 -7.68
CA ARG A 102 -22.87 18.79 -7.49
C ARG A 102 -22.49 17.78 -6.43
N CYS A 103 -23.42 17.45 -5.54
CA CYS A 103 -23.25 16.42 -4.52
C CYS A 103 -24.21 15.26 -4.83
N THR A 104 -23.72 14.03 -4.89
CA THR A 104 -24.56 12.84 -5.03
C THR A 104 -24.55 12.04 -3.73
N ILE A 105 -25.71 11.79 -3.15
CA ILE A 105 -25.88 10.85 -2.03
C ILE A 105 -26.20 9.47 -2.58
N VAL A 106 -25.41 8.48 -2.15
CA VAL A 106 -25.65 7.07 -2.42
C VAL A 106 -25.81 6.34 -1.10
N THR A 107 -27.01 5.86 -0.84
CA THR A 107 -27.33 5.02 0.32
C THR A 107 -27.31 3.55 -0.07
N THR A 108 -26.68 2.73 0.75
CA THR A 108 -26.76 1.27 0.66
C THR A 108 -27.46 0.77 1.91
N ARG A 109 -28.61 0.13 1.74
CA ARG A 109 -29.44 -0.42 2.82
C ARG A 109 -29.50 -1.94 2.65
N GLU A 110 -29.13 -2.66 3.70
CA GLU A 110 -29.11 -4.14 3.72
C GLU A 110 -28.33 -4.77 2.56
N GLY A 111 -27.27 -4.11 2.09
CA GLY A 111 -26.46 -4.57 0.96
C GLY A 111 -26.99 -4.19 -0.42
N VAL A 112 -28.17 -3.58 -0.53
CA VAL A 112 -28.74 -3.11 -1.79
C VAL A 112 -28.45 -1.61 -1.98
N ARG A 113 -27.89 -1.25 -3.13
CA ARG A 113 -27.61 0.15 -3.49
C ARG A 113 -28.90 0.83 -3.96
N GLN A 114 -29.31 1.88 -3.25
CA GLN A 114 -30.49 2.67 -3.59
C GLN A 114 -30.19 3.67 -4.73
N ALA A 115 -31.25 4.22 -5.31
CA ALA A 115 -31.14 5.24 -6.36
C ALA A 115 -30.35 6.46 -5.83
N PRO A 116 -29.38 6.97 -6.60
CA PRO A 116 -28.60 8.13 -6.19
C PRO A 116 -29.50 9.37 -6.15
N VAL A 117 -29.40 10.15 -5.07
CA VAL A 117 -30.05 11.46 -4.95
C VAL A 117 -29.01 12.53 -5.22
N THR A 118 -29.33 13.47 -6.10
CA THR A 118 -28.39 14.53 -6.51
C THR A 118 -28.84 15.89 -6.01
N GLY A 119 -27.90 16.66 -5.46
CA GLY A 119 -28.11 18.04 -5.06
C GLY A 119 -26.92 18.92 -5.43
N GLU A 120 -26.99 20.18 -5.00
CA GLU A 120 -25.91 21.15 -5.16
C GLU A 120 -25.17 21.33 -3.83
N TRP A 121 -23.90 21.67 -3.88
CA TRP A 121 -23.15 22.03 -2.69
C TRP A 121 -22.34 23.30 -2.91
N GLU A 122 -22.13 24.03 -1.84
CA GLU A 122 -21.34 25.25 -1.80
C GLU A 122 -20.45 25.24 -0.55
N PHE A 123 -19.20 25.65 -0.71
CA PHE A 123 -18.28 25.86 0.39
C PHE A 123 -18.24 27.34 0.73
N ARG A 124 -18.81 27.71 1.87
CA ARG A 124 -18.87 29.08 2.38
C ARG A 124 -18.52 29.09 3.86
N ASP A 125 -17.78 30.11 4.30
CA ASP A 125 -17.48 30.34 5.73
C ASP A 125 -16.84 29.13 6.46
N LYS A 126 -15.95 28.40 5.76
CA LYS A 126 -15.29 27.16 6.24
C LYS A 126 -16.25 25.98 6.51
N ARG A 127 -17.45 26.02 5.91
CA ARG A 127 -18.50 25.00 6.02
C ARG A 127 -18.90 24.52 4.62
N VAL A 128 -19.35 23.27 4.53
CA VAL A 128 -19.90 22.69 3.30
C VAL A 128 -21.42 22.68 3.46
N HIS A 129 -22.08 23.51 2.68
CA HIS A 129 -23.53 23.56 2.56
C HIS A 129 -23.96 22.64 1.43
N VAL A 130 -24.90 21.73 1.69
CA VAL A 130 -25.41 20.79 0.69
C VAL A 130 -26.92 20.94 0.59
N ALA A 131 -27.42 21.35 -0.56
CA ALA A 131 -28.85 21.46 -0.84
C ALA A 131 -29.31 20.23 -1.63
N ILE A 132 -30.05 19.33 -0.97
CA ILE A 132 -30.63 18.13 -1.58
C ILE A 132 -32.12 18.15 -1.33
N ASP A 133 -32.92 17.97 -2.39
CA ASP A 133 -34.39 17.96 -2.31
C ASP A 133 -34.96 19.11 -1.46
N ASN A 134 -34.38 20.31 -1.61
CA ASN A 134 -34.72 21.54 -0.88
C ASN A 134 -34.46 21.52 0.65
N GLN A 135 -33.74 20.52 1.18
CA GLN A 135 -33.25 20.47 2.55
C GLN A 135 -31.76 20.87 2.60
N PRO A 136 -31.40 21.95 3.31
CA PRO A 136 -30.00 22.34 3.48
C PRO A 136 -29.35 21.50 4.59
N ILE A 137 -28.24 20.84 4.26
CA ILE A 137 -27.41 20.08 5.19
C ILE A 137 -26.08 20.81 5.36
N ASP A 138 -25.81 21.25 6.58
CA ASP A 138 -24.57 21.95 6.92
C ASP A 138 -23.55 21.00 7.55
N LEU A 139 -22.37 20.92 6.94
CA LEU A 139 -21.28 20.04 7.32
C LEU A 139 -20.02 20.87 7.65
N GLN A 140 -19.30 20.47 8.69
CA GLN A 140 -18.06 21.09 9.14
C GLN A 140 -16.90 20.09 9.11
N PHE A 141 -15.71 20.58 8.80
CA PHE A 141 -14.49 19.81 8.91
C PHE A 141 -14.00 19.75 10.37
N VAL A 142 -13.85 18.54 10.89
CA VAL A 142 -13.18 18.25 12.17
C VAL A 142 -11.98 17.34 11.87
N GLY A 143 -10.78 17.93 11.81
CA GLY A 143 -9.57 17.22 11.39
C GLY A 143 -9.64 16.80 9.92
N LYS A 144 -9.64 15.49 9.65
CA LYS A 144 -9.77 14.89 8.29
C LYS A 144 -11.21 14.46 7.97
N HIS A 145 -12.13 14.61 8.91
CA HIS A 145 -13.49 14.09 8.83
C HIS A 145 -14.48 15.22 8.54
N LEU A 146 -15.55 14.87 7.83
CA LEU A 146 -16.71 15.72 7.65
C LEU A 146 -17.77 15.33 8.69
N VAL A 147 -18.29 16.29 9.45
CA VAL A 147 -19.27 16.06 10.54
C VAL A 147 -20.42 17.05 10.41
N PRO A 148 -21.69 16.65 10.61
CA PRO A 148 -22.82 17.58 10.66
C PRO A 148 -22.76 18.48 11.90
N ILE A 149 -23.13 19.76 11.73
CA ILE A 149 -22.92 20.81 12.75
C ILE A 149 -23.90 20.73 13.94
N ALA A 150 -25.11 20.19 13.74
CA ALA A 150 -26.11 20.10 14.81
C ALA A 150 -26.19 18.68 15.39
N ALA A 151 -25.81 18.52 16.67
CA ALA A 151 -25.83 17.25 17.38
C ALA A 151 -27.25 16.67 17.56
N ASP A 152 -28.31 17.49 17.62
CA ASP A 152 -29.66 17.00 17.96
C ASP A 152 -30.80 17.44 17.01
N ALA A 153 -30.53 18.19 15.93
CA ALA A 153 -31.58 18.66 15.00
C ALA A 153 -31.32 18.40 13.50
N ASN A 154 -30.16 17.82 13.12
CA ASN A 154 -29.87 17.45 11.72
C ASN A 154 -29.85 15.93 11.49
N ALA A 155 -30.14 15.11 12.51
CA ALA A 155 -30.48 13.70 12.33
C ALA A 155 -31.80 13.53 11.56
N THR A 156 -32.71 14.52 11.63
CA THR A 156 -34.00 14.55 10.93
C THR A 156 -33.88 14.91 9.45
N GLN A 157 -32.92 15.75 9.05
CA GLN A 157 -32.73 16.15 7.64
C GLN A 157 -32.00 15.09 6.80
N LEU A 158 -31.15 14.28 7.43
CA LEU A 158 -30.52 13.13 6.79
C LEU A 158 -31.27 11.81 7.08
N ALA A 159 -32.30 11.83 7.94
CA ALA A 159 -33.06 10.65 8.37
C ALA A 159 -33.62 9.85 7.19
N ASP A 160 -34.20 10.55 6.22
CA ASP A 160 -34.84 9.92 5.06
C ASP A 160 -33.83 9.23 4.13
N HIS A 161 -32.56 9.66 4.18
CA HIS A 161 -31.47 9.10 3.39
C HIS A 161 -30.56 8.16 4.20
N LEU A 162 -30.76 8.03 5.51
CA LEU A 162 -30.00 7.11 6.35
C LEU A 162 -30.48 5.67 6.09
N PRO A 163 -29.55 4.69 5.95
CA PRO A 163 -29.94 3.31 5.73
C PRO A 163 -30.66 2.68 6.93
N VAL A 164 -30.37 3.17 8.14
CA VAL A 164 -30.97 2.76 9.43
C VAL A 164 -30.99 3.98 10.36
N ALA A 165 -31.99 4.10 11.24
CA ALA A 165 -32.01 5.11 12.31
C ALA A 165 -30.80 4.90 13.22
N ILE A 166 -29.92 5.89 13.31
CA ILE A 166 -28.67 5.79 14.06
C ILE A 166 -28.95 6.13 15.53
N PRO A 167 -28.74 5.21 16.49
CA PRO A 167 -28.82 5.54 17.90
C PRO A 167 -27.53 6.28 18.33
N ASN A 168 -27.65 7.55 18.68
CA ASN A 168 -26.66 8.36 19.43
C ASN A 168 -25.18 8.24 18.99
N HIS A 169 -24.91 8.14 17.69
CA HIS A 169 -23.54 8.17 17.17
C HIS A 169 -23.31 9.40 16.29
N VAL A 170 -22.20 10.10 16.55
CA VAL A 170 -21.74 11.23 15.74
C VAL A 170 -21.41 10.70 14.34
N ILE A 171 -22.15 11.15 13.33
CA ILE A 171 -21.91 10.78 11.93
C ILE A 171 -20.58 11.40 11.49
N GLN A 172 -19.56 10.57 11.34
CA GLN A 172 -18.26 10.98 10.81
C GLN A 172 -18.09 10.40 9.40
N PHE A 173 -17.93 11.27 8.41
CA PHE A 173 -17.61 10.83 7.07
C PHE A 173 -16.10 10.78 6.86
N ASN A 174 -15.62 9.60 6.44
CA ASN A 174 -14.22 9.39 6.10
C ASN A 174 -13.99 9.69 4.63
N TYR A 175 -12.97 10.49 4.33
CA TYR A 175 -12.51 10.71 2.97
C TYR A 175 -12.04 9.38 2.35
N LYS A 176 -12.64 9.03 1.22
CA LYS A 176 -12.20 8.01 0.29
C LYS A 176 -11.84 8.71 -1.02
N GLN A 177 -10.64 8.46 -1.50
CA GLN A 177 -10.17 9.00 -2.77
C GLN A 177 -10.99 8.40 -3.93
N GLY A 178 -11.10 9.18 -5.02
CA GLY A 178 -12.13 9.13 -6.05
C GLY A 178 -12.44 7.78 -6.70
N SER A 179 -13.59 7.75 -7.38
CA SER A 179 -14.08 6.62 -8.13
C SER A 179 -13.47 6.62 -9.53
N PHE A 180 -12.91 5.50 -10.00
CA PHE A 180 -12.46 5.34 -11.40
C PHE A 180 -13.57 5.57 -12.44
N THR A 181 -14.84 5.66 -12.01
CA THR A 181 -15.99 6.00 -12.86
C THR A 181 -15.97 7.44 -13.37
N ASP A 182 -15.14 8.31 -12.80
CA ASP A 182 -15.11 9.75 -13.13
C ASP A 182 -14.01 10.14 -14.11
N VAL A 183 -13.13 9.20 -14.49
CA VAL A 183 -12.04 9.45 -15.46
C VAL A 183 -12.58 9.21 -16.88
N PRO A 184 -12.39 10.14 -17.83
CA PRO A 184 -12.83 9.90 -19.20
C PRO A 184 -12.19 8.63 -19.76
N LYS A 185 -12.99 7.75 -20.36
CA LYS A 185 -12.54 6.41 -20.79
C LYS A 185 -11.31 6.44 -21.72
N TRP A 186 -11.19 7.48 -22.55
CA TRP A 186 -10.02 7.70 -23.40
C TRP A 186 -8.72 7.91 -22.61
N HIS A 187 -8.76 8.65 -21.49
CA HIS A 187 -7.59 8.83 -20.62
C HIS A 187 -7.13 7.50 -20.03
N ILE A 188 -8.07 6.63 -19.64
CA ILE A 188 -7.77 5.28 -19.16
C ILE A 188 -7.08 4.46 -20.26
N LEU A 189 -7.58 4.53 -21.50
CA LEU A 189 -6.97 3.81 -22.64
C LEU A 189 -5.57 4.32 -22.97
N VAL A 190 -5.37 5.64 -23.01
CA VAL A 190 -4.04 6.24 -23.25
C VAL A 190 -3.08 5.90 -22.12
N ALA A 191 -3.51 5.99 -20.87
CA ALA A 191 -2.70 5.61 -19.71
C ALA A 191 -2.32 4.12 -19.75
N LEU A 192 -3.23 3.24 -20.17
CA LEU A 192 -2.96 1.80 -20.27
C LEU A 192 -1.98 1.47 -21.41
N ILE A 193 -2.18 2.05 -22.60
CA ILE A 193 -1.31 1.82 -23.77
C ILE A 193 0.07 2.44 -23.54
N GLY A 194 0.09 3.72 -23.17
CA GLY A 194 1.33 4.45 -22.87
C GLY A 194 2.07 3.84 -21.67
N GLY A 195 1.33 3.45 -20.64
CA GLY A 195 1.88 2.76 -19.48
C GLY A 195 2.48 1.40 -19.83
N GLY A 196 1.77 0.58 -20.62
CA GLY A 196 2.28 -0.70 -21.12
C GLY A 196 3.57 -0.54 -21.94
N LEU A 197 3.61 0.42 -22.86
CA LEU A 197 4.80 0.74 -23.65
C LEU A 197 5.96 1.20 -22.76
N PHE A 198 5.68 2.08 -21.80
CA PHE A 198 6.68 2.58 -20.84
C PHE A 198 7.26 1.46 -19.98
N ILE A 199 6.41 0.57 -19.45
CA ILE A 199 6.86 -0.61 -18.69
C ILE A 199 7.72 -1.52 -19.57
N GLY A 200 7.32 -1.76 -20.82
CA GLY A 200 8.12 -2.51 -21.80
C GLY A 200 9.51 -1.89 -22.02
N LEU A 201 9.58 -0.56 -22.16
CA LEU A 201 10.83 0.18 -22.28
C LEU A 201 11.71 0.04 -21.01
N LEU A 202 11.11 0.05 -19.81
CA LEU A 202 11.85 -0.17 -18.57
C LEU A 202 12.44 -1.59 -18.49
N TYR A 203 11.69 -2.62 -18.92
CA TYR A 203 12.23 -3.99 -19.00
C TYR A 203 13.43 -4.09 -19.94
N LEU A 204 13.37 -3.42 -21.11
CA LEU A 204 14.48 -3.36 -22.05
C LEU A 204 15.69 -2.59 -21.48
N THR A 205 15.44 -1.43 -20.85
CA THR A 205 16.48 -0.56 -20.30
C THR A 205 17.22 -1.23 -19.15
N PHE A 206 16.49 -1.86 -18.23
CA PHE A 206 17.09 -2.57 -17.10
C PHE A 206 17.60 -3.96 -17.45
N LYS A 207 17.34 -4.45 -18.67
CA LYS A 207 17.66 -5.81 -19.13
C LYS A 207 17.11 -6.88 -18.19
N LEU A 208 15.90 -6.65 -17.68
CA LEU A 208 15.20 -7.59 -16.79
C LEU A 208 14.47 -8.63 -17.64
N PRO A 209 14.67 -9.94 -17.40
CA PRO A 209 13.98 -10.98 -18.16
C PRO A 209 12.52 -11.14 -17.74
N ARG A 210 12.20 -10.87 -16.47
CA ARG A 210 10.86 -10.92 -15.89
C ARG A 210 10.78 -10.13 -14.60
N GLY A 211 9.57 -9.86 -14.13
CA GLY A 211 9.35 -9.33 -12.78
C GLY A 211 9.70 -10.37 -11.71
N HIS A 212 10.54 -10.00 -10.76
CA HIS A 212 10.90 -10.85 -9.64
C HIS A 212 9.91 -10.75 -8.47
N GLY A 213 9.81 -11.82 -7.69
CA GLY A 213 8.84 -11.95 -6.61
C GLY A 213 9.31 -12.87 -5.47
N PRO A 214 8.39 -13.37 -4.62
CA PRO A 214 8.74 -14.19 -3.47
C PRO A 214 9.42 -15.51 -3.86
N ALA A 215 9.07 -16.06 -5.04
CA ALA A 215 9.69 -17.26 -5.58
C ALA A 215 11.20 -17.11 -5.75
N ASP A 216 11.68 -15.91 -6.13
CA ASP A 216 13.11 -15.65 -6.29
C ASP A 216 13.85 -15.66 -4.96
N ALA A 217 13.20 -15.22 -3.87
CA ALA A 217 13.76 -15.33 -2.52
C ALA A 217 13.87 -16.79 -2.05
N ILE A 218 12.87 -17.62 -2.39
CA ILE A 218 12.89 -19.07 -2.11
C ILE A 218 14.03 -19.73 -2.91
N ILE A 219 14.12 -19.43 -4.21
CA ILE A 219 15.19 -19.93 -5.08
C ILE A 219 16.56 -19.48 -4.56
N ALA A 220 16.71 -18.23 -4.11
CA ALA A 220 17.95 -17.72 -3.55
C ALA A 220 18.35 -18.48 -2.28
N ARG A 221 17.39 -18.77 -1.38
CA ARG A 221 17.63 -19.56 -0.17
C ARG A 221 18.04 -21.00 -0.49
N ILE A 222 17.49 -21.62 -1.53
CA ILE A 222 17.79 -23.02 -1.90
C ILE A 222 19.11 -23.11 -2.67
N ASN A 223 19.28 -22.27 -3.70
CA ASN A 223 20.33 -22.44 -4.72
C ASN A 223 21.52 -21.49 -4.56
N ASN A 224 21.32 -20.30 -3.96
CA ASN A 224 22.32 -19.22 -3.92
C ASN A 224 22.69 -18.80 -2.50
N ASP A 225 22.57 -19.68 -1.51
CA ASP A 225 22.99 -19.39 -0.13
C ASP A 225 22.32 -18.16 0.50
N GLY A 226 21.13 -17.78 0.01
CA GLY A 226 20.40 -16.58 0.43
C GLY A 226 20.91 -15.29 -0.21
N ILE A 227 21.75 -15.36 -1.25
CA ILE A 227 22.32 -14.22 -1.97
C ILE A 227 21.35 -13.76 -3.06
N MET A 228 20.98 -12.48 -3.00
CA MET A 228 20.12 -11.81 -3.98
C MET A 228 20.91 -10.70 -4.71
N PRO A 229 20.83 -10.61 -6.06
CA PRO A 229 21.43 -9.52 -6.81
C PRO A 229 20.73 -8.18 -6.54
N ILE A 230 21.44 -7.24 -5.89
CA ILE A 230 20.91 -5.93 -5.48
C ILE A 230 20.34 -5.13 -6.66
N ARG A 231 21.06 -5.16 -7.80
CA ARG A 231 20.65 -4.44 -9.01
C ARG A 231 19.30 -4.94 -9.55
N GLU A 232 19.07 -6.25 -9.56
CA GLU A 232 17.82 -6.85 -10.04
C GLU A 232 16.67 -6.54 -9.08
N GLY A 233 16.91 -6.55 -7.77
CA GLY A 233 15.89 -6.21 -6.79
C GLY A 233 15.44 -4.74 -6.86
N ILE A 234 16.37 -3.79 -6.98
CA ILE A 234 16.03 -2.36 -7.10
C ILE A 234 15.33 -2.09 -8.43
N SER A 235 15.86 -2.63 -9.55
CA SER A 235 15.24 -2.44 -10.86
C SER A 235 13.84 -3.04 -10.94
N THR A 236 13.63 -4.24 -10.38
CA THR A 236 12.29 -4.84 -10.27
C THR A 236 11.34 -3.96 -9.47
N ALA A 237 11.80 -3.43 -8.33
CA ALA A 237 10.96 -2.54 -7.51
C ALA A 237 10.53 -1.29 -8.28
N LEU A 238 11.43 -0.65 -9.03
CA LEU A 238 11.12 0.51 -9.87
C LEU A 238 10.12 0.18 -10.99
N VAL A 239 10.32 -0.95 -11.67
CA VAL A 239 9.39 -1.43 -12.70
C VAL A 239 8.02 -1.71 -12.10
N CYS A 240 7.95 -2.33 -10.92
CA CYS A 240 6.69 -2.65 -10.26
C CYS A 240 5.96 -1.42 -9.71
N ILE A 241 6.67 -0.44 -9.12
CA ILE A 241 6.06 0.84 -8.71
C ILE A 241 5.38 1.49 -9.93
N SER A 242 6.11 1.56 -11.04
CA SER A 242 5.61 2.14 -12.29
C SER A 242 4.43 1.33 -12.83
N SER A 243 4.56 0.00 -12.86
CA SER A 243 3.55 -0.89 -13.45
C SER A 243 2.22 -0.86 -12.71
N ILE A 244 2.24 -1.03 -11.37
CA ILE A 244 1.01 -0.97 -10.59
C ILE A 244 0.49 0.48 -10.57
N GLY A 245 1.38 1.48 -10.55
CA GLY A 245 1.03 2.90 -10.63
C GLY A 245 0.26 3.27 -11.91
N LEU A 246 0.60 2.64 -13.02
CA LEU A 246 -0.04 2.79 -14.33
C LEU A 246 -1.26 1.86 -14.51
N GLY A 247 -1.75 1.25 -13.42
CA GLY A 247 -2.98 0.45 -13.42
C GLY A 247 -2.85 -0.99 -13.88
N ALA A 248 -1.64 -1.56 -13.88
CA ALA A 248 -1.49 -3.00 -14.13
C ALA A 248 -2.21 -3.82 -13.04
N SER A 249 -2.89 -4.89 -13.45
CA SER A 249 -3.61 -5.80 -12.56
C SER A 249 -2.65 -6.74 -11.80
N VAL A 250 -1.80 -6.17 -10.95
CA VAL A 250 -0.77 -6.89 -10.19
C VAL A 250 -0.76 -6.42 -8.74
N GLY A 251 -0.52 -7.34 -7.80
CA GLY A 251 -0.44 -7.02 -6.38
C GLY A 251 0.91 -6.42 -5.96
N ARG A 252 0.89 -5.56 -4.93
CA ARG A 252 2.11 -4.97 -4.33
C ARG A 252 2.95 -5.97 -3.53
N TYR A 253 2.35 -7.11 -3.15
CA TYR A 253 2.93 -8.10 -2.26
C TYR A 253 4.27 -8.66 -2.77
N GLY A 254 4.28 -9.17 -4.00
CA GLY A 254 5.45 -9.87 -4.54
C GLY A 254 6.70 -8.99 -4.63
N PRO A 255 6.61 -7.79 -5.22
CA PRO A 255 7.74 -6.87 -5.32
C PRO A 255 8.23 -6.36 -3.97
N ALA A 256 7.33 -6.11 -3.00
CA ALA A 256 7.72 -5.70 -1.66
C ALA A 256 8.52 -6.79 -0.93
N VAL A 257 8.09 -8.05 -1.03
CA VAL A 257 8.83 -9.20 -0.48
C VAL A 257 10.19 -9.36 -1.15
N HIS A 258 10.25 -9.25 -2.48
CA HIS A 258 11.51 -9.36 -3.21
C HIS A 258 12.48 -8.23 -2.86
N LEU A 259 12.00 -6.99 -2.73
CA LEU A 259 12.80 -5.85 -2.29
C LEU A 259 13.31 -6.06 -0.85
N GLY A 260 12.46 -6.54 0.06
CA GLY A 260 12.86 -6.90 1.43
C GLY A 260 13.94 -7.98 1.46
N ALA A 261 13.78 -9.05 0.68
CA ALA A 261 14.78 -10.11 0.52
C ALA A 261 16.11 -9.57 -0.02
N THR A 262 16.04 -8.70 -1.02
CA THR A 262 17.21 -8.09 -1.66
C THR A 262 17.98 -7.23 -0.68
N LEU A 263 17.30 -6.37 0.08
CA LEU A 263 17.93 -5.50 1.07
C LEU A 263 18.51 -6.29 2.24
N GLY A 264 17.77 -7.27 2.77
CA GLY A 264 18.25 -8.13 3.85
C GLY A 264 19.47 -8.97 3.43
N SER A 265 19.42 -9.57 2.25
CA SER A 265 20.55 -10.30 1.66
C SER A 265 21.73 -9.38 1.34
N GLY A 266 21.47 -8.20 0.80
CA GLY A 266 22.50 -7.19 0.50
C GLY A 266 23.24 -6.73 1.74
N PHE A 267 22.54 -6.61 2.88
CA PHE A 267 23.18 -6.38 4.17
C PHE A 267 24.07 -7.55 4.58
N GLY A 268 23.60 -8.79 4.43
CA GLY A 268 24.40 -10.00 4.64
C GLY A 268 25.70 -10.01 3.85
N GLN A 269 25.63 -9.59 2.57
CA GLN A 269 26.76 -9.50 1.65
C GLN A 269 27.72 -8.36 2.01
N ALA A 270 27.19 -7.17 2.35
CA ALA A 270 28.01 -6.00 2.68
C ALA A 270 28.92 -6.23 3.89
N PHE A 271 28.46 -7.00 4.88
CA PHE A 271 29.23 -7.39 6.07
C PHE A 271 29.98 -8.73 5.90
N ASN A 272 29.99 -9.29 4.69
CA ASN A 272 30.65 -10.54 4.33
C ASN A 272 30.33 -11.71 5.29
N LEU A 273 29.04 -11.83 5.63
CA LEU A 273 28.59 -12.77 6.63
C LEU A 273 28.46 -14.18 6.04
N GLY A 274 28.67 -15.19 6.90
CA GLY A 274 28.50 -16.58 6.51
C GLY A 274 27.08 -16.90 6.04
N ARG A 275 26.96 -17.95 5.21
CA ARG A 275 25.70 -18.42 4.60
C ARG A 275 24.50 -18.42 5.57
N THR A 276 24.67 -19.00 6.76
CA THR A 276 23.58 -19.10 7.75
C THR A 276 23.06 -17.73 8.18
N ASN A 277 23.95 -16.75 8.36
CA ASN A 277 23.57 -15.40 8.76
C ASN A 277 22.97 -14.63 7.59
N THR A 278 23.49 -14.79 6.38
CA THR A 278 22.94 -14.17 5.17
C THR A 278 21.52 -14.64 4.89
N VAL A 279 21.24 -15.95 5.04
CA VAL A 279 19.86 -16.48 4.98
C VAL A 279 18.98 -15.91 6.10
N THR A 280 19.52 -15.78 7.32
CA THR A 280 18.78 -15.17 8.44
C THR A 280 18.42 -13.71 8.15
N PHE A 281 19.34 -12.92 7.58
CA PHE A 281 19.10 -11.52 7.24
C PHE A 281 18.22 -11.32 6.01
N LEU A 282 18.30 -12.22 5.02
CA LEU A 282 17.28 -12.31 3.96
C LEU A 282 15.89 -12.50 4.58
N GLY A 283 15.75 -13.40 5.56
CA GLY A 283 14.51 -13.58 6.32
C GLY A 283 14.08 -12.33 7.08
N CYS A 284 15.00 -11.67 7.78
CA CYS A 284 14.73 -10.42 8.52
C CYS A 284 14.15 -9.35 7.60
N GLY A 285 14.72 -9.19 6.40
CA GLY A 285 14.23 -8.25 5.40
C GLY A 285 12.84 -8.60 4.87
N ILE A 286 12.58 -9.87 4.57
CA ILE A 286 11.25 -10.31 4.12
C ILE A 286 10.19 -10.09 5.21
N ALA A 287 10.48 -10.50 6.45
CA ALA A 287 9.55 -10.36 7.55
C ALA A 287 9.25 -8.88 7.85
N SER A 288 10.28 -8.02 7.84
CA SER A 288 10.09 -6.56 7.97
C SER A 288 9.25 -5.98 6.84
N ALA A 289 9.52 -6.34 5.58
CA ALA A 289 8.77 -5.84 4.44
C ALA A 289 7.29 -6.23 4.49
N ILE A 290 6.98 -7.47 4.86
CA ILE A 290 5.59 -7.94 5.01
C ILE A 290 4.92 -7.24 6.20
N ALA A 291 5.57 -7.21 7.36
CA ALA A 291 5.03 -6.55 8.55
C ALA A 291 4.71 -5.08 8.26
N THR A 292 5.64 -4.36 7.65
CA THR A 292 5.48 -2.95 7.25
C THR A 292 4.37 -2.75 6.22
N SER A 293 4.20 -3.69 5.29
CA SER A 293 3.20 -3.56 4.22
C SER A 293 1.77 -3.80 4.71
N PHE A 294 1.59 -4.75 5.62
CA PHE A 294 0.27 -5.27 6.01
C PHE A 294 -0.09 -5.03 7.48
N ASN A 295 0.79 -4.43 8.29
CA ASN A 295 0.63 -4.27 9.72
C ASN A 295 0.37 -5.61 10.46
N THR A 296 1.04 -6.67 10.02
CA THR A 296 0.84 -8.05 10.50
C THR A 296 2.18 -8.74 10.84
N PRO A 297 2.86 -8.32 11.92
CA PRO A 297 4.19 -8.84 12.26
C PRO A 297 4.19 -10.36 12.51
N ILE A 298 3.16 -10.90 13.16
CA ILE A 298 3.06 -12.35 13.45
C ILE A 298 2.96 -13.16 12.14
N ALA A 299 2.07 -12.75 11.23
CA ALA A 299 1.91 -13.42 9.94
C ALA A 299 3.19 -13.33 9.10
N ALA A 300 3.90 -12.20 9.15
CA ALA A 300 5.17 -12.02 8.47
C ALA A 300 6.26 -12.99 8.96
N VAL A 301 6.36 -13.20 10.28
CA VAL A 301 7.31 -14.15 10.87
C VAL A 301 6.99 -15.58 10.45
N ILE A 302 5.71 -15.99 10.55
CA ILE A 302 5.28 -17.33 10.17
C ILE A 302 5.55 -17.56 8.68
N PHE A 303 5.11 -16.65 7.81
CA PHE A 303 5.32 -16.75 6.37
C PHE A 303 6.81 -16.88 6.03
N THR A 304 7.66 -16.08 6.65
CA THR A 304 9.11 -16.12 6.40
C THR A 304 9.71 -17.47 6.80
N HIS A 305 9.28 -18.04 7.92
CA HIS A 305 9.78 -19.33 8.39
C HIS A 305 9.26 -20.50 7.56
N GLU A 306 7.98 -20.52 7.21
CA GLU A 306 7.38 -21.64 6.51
C GLU A 306 7.65 -21.61 5.01
N ALA A 307 7.42 -20.46 4.37
CA ALA A 307 7.47 -20.36 2.91
C ALA A 307 8.90 -20.12 2.39
N ILE A 308 9.75 -19.41 3.14
CA ILE A 308 11.08 -19.01 2.64
C ILE A 308 12.20 -19.83 3.28
N ILE A 309 12.29 -19.80 4.61
CA ILE A 309 13.40 -20.42 5.34
C ILE A 309 13.20 -21.93 5.48
N GLY A 310 11.98 -22.44 5.57
CA GLY A 310 11.66 -23.86 5.65
C GLY A 310 12.21 -24.58 6.88
N HIS A 311 12.62 -23.88 7.93
CA HIS A 311 13.03 -24.46 9.21
C HIS A 311 12.93 -23.46 10.36
N TYR A 312 12.68 -23.96 11.57
CA TYR A 312 12.59 -23.18 12.80
C TYR A 312 13.83 -23.41 13.65
N SER A 313 14.87 -22.59 13.47
CA SER A 313 16.01 -22.55 14.40
C SER A 313 15.90 -21.33 15.31
N LEU A 314 16.18 -21.48 16.60
CA LEU A 314 16.11 -20.35 17.56
C LEU A 314 17.01 -19.18 17.14
N ARG A 315 18.16 -19.50 16.53
CA ARG A 315 19.15 -18.54 16.01
C ARG A 315 18.60 -17.71 14.83
N ALA A 316 17.67 -18.23 14.03
CA ALA A 316 17.00 -17.47 12.97
C ALA A 316 15.69 -16.83 13.47
N PHE A 317 14.95 -17.53 14.32
CA PHE A 317 13.64 -17.12 14.79
C PHE A 317 13.67 -15.78 15.55
N ALA A 318 14.58 -15.64 16.51
CA ALA A 318 14.70 -14.42 17.31
C ALA A 318 15.00 -13.16 16.45
N PRO A 319 16.07 -13.12 15.62
CA PRO A 319 16.36 -11.93 14.83
C PRO A 319 15.26 -11.60 13.81
N ILE A 320 14.63 -12.60 13.18
CA ILE A 320 13.55 -12.38 12.21
C ILE A 320 12.32 -11.76 12.89
N THR A 321 11.97 -12.26 14.08
CA THR A 321 10.87 -11.72 14.86
C THR A 321 11.12 -10.27 15.26
N ILE A 322 12.34 -9.97 15.73
CA ILE A 322 12.76 -8.60 16.07
C ILE A 322 12.69 -7.68 14.85
N ALA A 323 13.16 -8.13 13.69
CA ALA A 323 13.12 -7.34 12.46
C ALA A 323 11.68 -7.04 12.02
N ALA A 324 10.77 -8.02 12.14
CA ALA A 324 9.36 -7.84 11.83
C ALA A 324 8.69 -6.82 12.76
N VAL A 325 8.93 -6.93 14.07
CA VAL A 325 8.39 -5.99 15.07
C VAL A 325 8.97 -4.60 14.91
N ALA A 326 10.28 -4.47 14.70
CA ALA A 326 10.95 -3.20 14.45
C ALA A 326 10.40 -2.52 13.19
N GLY A 327 10.25 -3.27 12.09
CA GLY A 327 9.67 -2.75 10.85
C GLY A 327 8.21 -2.32 11.02
N ASN A 328 7.42 -3.09 11.78
CA ASN A 328 6.03 -2.73 12.10
C ASN A 328 5.94 -1.45 12.94
N ALA A 329 6.82 -1.30 13.93
CA ALA A 329 6.86 -0.11 14.77
C ALA A 329 7.19 1.16 13.95
N VAL A 330 8.13 1.06 13.01
CA VAL A 330 8.42 2.16 12.07
C VAL A 330 7.22 2.49 11.19
N ALA A 331 6.48 1.47 10.74
CA ALA A 331 5.26 1.65 9.95
C ALA A 331 4.17 2.41 10.72
N ILE A 332 3.90 1.99 11.96
CA ILE A 332 2.93 2.63 12.86
C ILE A 332 3.32 4.09 13.12
N HIS A 333 4.60 4.35 13.39
CA HIS A 333 5.09 5.72 13.61
C HIS A 333 4.88 6.63 12.38
N HIS A 334 4.90 6.08 11.16
CA HIS A 334 4.65 6.82 9.92
C HIS A 334 3.15 6.86 9.53
N GLY A 335 2.26 6.47 10.43
CA GLY A 335 0.81 6.59 10.25
C GLY A 335 0.18 5.50 9.36
N ARG A 336 0.77 4.31 9.33
CA ARG A 336 0.15 3.09 8.76
C ARG A 336 -0.40 2.16 9.83
#